data_AF-A0A402BW98-F1
#
_entry.id   AF-A0A402BW98-F1
#
_cell.length_a   1.000
_cell.length_b   1.000
_cell.length_c   1.000
_cell.angle_alpha   90.00
_cell.angle_beta   90.00
_cell.angle_gamma   90.00
#
_symmetry.space_group_name_H-M   'P 1'
#
loop_
_entity.id
_entity.type
_entity.pdbx_description
1 polymer ?
#
loop_
_entity_poly.entity_id
_entity_poly.type
_entity_poly.pdbx_seq_one_letter_code
_entity_poly.pdbx_strand_id
1 'polypeptide(L)'
;MNLRVSSILIEANDLTINLYDGQCDDYNLIDNAAILMLVNELNIKQVIFLGEALMQTKPIVNVAASLKSFGITVITKSNYAFEQLISMSRRSKYLRALLEYTDVQGADQCSAQSCI
;
A
#
# COMPACT_ATOMS: atom_id res chain seq x y z
N MET A 1 -6.55 7.47 12.17
CA MET A 1 -7.09 7.24 10.80
C MET A 1 -6.91 5.77 10.51
N ASN A 2 -7.89 5.13 9.89
CA ASN A 2 -7.89 3.68 9.71
C ASN A 2 -7.77 3.36 8.22
N LEU A 3 -7.09 2.25 7.92
CA LEU A 3 -7.09 1.60 6.61
C LEU A 3 -8.28 0.64 6.53
N ARG A 4 -8.96 0.64 5.39
CA ARG A 4 -9.94 -0.37 5.01
C ARG A 4 -9.19 -1.50 4.31
N VAL A 5 -9.17 -2.66 4.94
CA VAL A 5 -8.35 -3.81 4.55
C VAL A 5 -9.27 -5.00 4.31
N SER A 6 -9.16 -5.61 3.13
CA SER A 6 -9.90 -6.83 2.78
C SER A 6 -9.24 -8.06 3.39
N SER A 7 -7.90 -8.11 3.42
CA SER A 7 -7.15 -9.15 4.12
C SER A 7 -5.71 -8.75 4.42
N ILE A 8 -5.09 -9.47 5.37
CA ILE A 8 -3.67 -9.38 5.67
C ILE A 8 -3.06 -10.76 5.44
N LEU A 9 -1.92 -10.79 4.76
CA LEU A 9 -1.11 -11.99 4.55
C LEU A 9 0.29 -11.73 5.09
N ILE A 10 0.86 -12.74 5.75
CA ILE A 10 2.20 -12.67 6.34
C ILE A 10 2.98 -13.85 5.80
N GLU A 11 4.06 -13.55 5.07
CA GLU A 11 4.93 -14.55 4.46
C GLU A 11 6.38 -14.23 4.81
N ALA A 12 7.03 -15.14 5.54
CA ALA A 12 8.37 -14.93 6.08
C ALA A 12 8.51 -13.61 6.86
N ASN A 13 9.12 -12.58 6.26
CA ASN A 13 9.33 -11.26 6.86
C ASN A 13 8.55 -10.15 6.14
N ASP A 14 7.56 -10.51 5.32
CA ASP A 14 6.79 -9.60 4.50
C ASP A 14 5.33 -9.57 4.94
N LEU A 15 4.78 -8.37 5.12
CA LEU A 15 3.39 -8.12 5.47
C LEU A 15 2.67 -7.55 4.25
N THR A 16 1.77 -8.32 3.63
CA THR A 16 0.92 -7.85 2.55
C THR A 16 -0.44 -7.43 3.09
N ILE A 17 -0.80 -6.16 2.86
CA ILE A 17 -2.08 -5.56 3.23
C ILE A 17 -2.89 -5.38 1.95
N ASN A 18 -3.91 -6.21 1.78
CA ASN A 18 -4.86 -6.09 0.68
C ASN A 18 -5.86 -4.98 1.02
N LEU A 19 -5.81 -3.91 0.23
CA LEU A 19 -6.67 -2.75 0.40
C LEU A 19 -8.06 -3.05 -0.13
N TYR A 20 -9.05 -2.57 0.60
CA TYR A 20 -10.42 -2.57 0.14
C TYR A 20 -10.60 -1.66 -1.08
N ASP A 21 -11.25 -2.18 -2.13
CA ASP A 21 -11.44 -1.55 -3.44
C ASP A 21 -12.84 -0.98 -3.68
N GLY A 22 -13.77 -1.15 -2.73
CA GLY A 22 -15.14 -0.65 -2.85
C GLY A 22 -16.15 -1.65 -3.42
N GLN A 23 -15.76 -2.88 -3.79
CA GLN A 23 -16.66 -3.82 -4.47
C GLN A 23 -17.37 -4.83 -3.54
N CYS A 24 -16.83 -5.10 -2.35
CA CYS A 24 -17.40 -6.06 -1.39
C CYS A 24 -17.77 -5.39 -0.06
N ASP A 25 -18.86 -5.74 0.62
CA ASP A 25 -19.18 -5.08 1.90
C ASP A 25 -18.26 -5.52 3.06
N ASP A 26 -17.55 -6.64 2.91
CA ASP A 26 -16.66 -7.18 3.93
C ASP A 26 -15.27 -6.52 3.88
N TYR A 27 -15.00 -5.64 4.84
CA TYR A 27 -13.68 -5.08 5.10
C TYR A 27 -13.45 -4.87 6.59
N ASN A 28 -12.18 -4.91 7.01
CA ASN A 28 -11.77 -4.57 8.35
C ASN A 28 -11.19 -3.15 8.39
N LEU A 29 -11.42 -2.46 9.51
CA LEU A 29 -10.76 -1.20 9.81
C LEU A 29 -9.54 -1.48 10.69
N ILE A 30 -8.37 -1.17 10.17
CA ILE A 30 -7.11 -1.38 10.86
C ILE A 30 -6.46 -0.03 11.10
N ASP A 31 -6.14 0.26 12.35
CA ASP A 31 -5.46 1.49 12.70
C ASP A 31 -3.94 1.40 12.46
N ASN A 32 -3.29 2.56 12.41
CA ASN A 32 -1.84 2.63 12.19
C ASN A 32 -1.03 1.95 13.30
N ALA A 33 -1.50 1.96 14.54
CA ALA A 33 -0.77 1.44 15.68
C ALA A 33 -0.73 -0.10 15.64
N ALA A 34 -1.83 -0.74 15.27
CA ALA A 34 -1.93 -2.19 15.08
C ALA A 34 -0.94 -2.69 14.02
N ILE A 35 -0.79 -1.96 12.91
CA ILE A 35 0.19 -2.31 11.87
C ILE A 35 1.62 -2.19 12.41
N LEU A 36 1.93 -1.12 13.14
CA LEU A 36 3.25 -0.93 13.74
C LEU A 36 3.57 -2.02 14.78
N MET A 37 2.59 -2.41 15.60
CA MET A 37 2.72 -3.50 16.56
C MET A 37 3.01 -4.82 15.84
N LEU A 38 2.21 -5.18 14.82
CA LEU A 38 2.41 -6.39 14.03
C LEU A 38 3.81 -6.45 13.40
N VAL A 39 4.25 -5.34 12.82
CA VAL A 39 5.57 -5.24 12.16
C VAL A 39 6.70 -5.47 13.16
N ASN A 40 6.58 -4.89 14.36
CA ASN A 40 7.58 -5.05 15.41
C ASN A 40 7.58 -6.46 16.02
N GLU A 41 6.40 -6.98 16.36
CA GLU A 41 6.25 -8.30 17.00
C GLU A 41 6.73 -9.45 16.11
N LEU A 42 6.48 -9.35 14.81
CA LEU A 42 6.81 -10.38 13.84
C LEU A 42 8.12 -10.12 13.10
N ASN A 43 8.87 -9.08 13.49
CA ASN A 43 10.15 -8.68 12.89
C ASN A 43 10.07 -8.53 11.35
N ILE A 44 8.93 -8.02 10.88
CA ILE A 44 8.66 -7.72 9.47
C ILE A 44 9.72 -6.74 8.98
N LYS A 45 10.21 -6.94 7.75
CA LYS A 45 11.17 -6.07 7.08
C LYS A 45 10.53 -5.27 5.95
N GLN A 46 9.40 -5.74 5.44
CA GLN A 46 8.71 -5.15 4.31
C GLN A 46 7.19 -5.14 4.50
N VAL A 47 6.55 -4.05 4.14
CA VAL A 47 5.09 -3.93 4.07
C VAL A 47 4.68 -3.62 2.63
N ILE A 48 3.76 -4.40 2.08
CA ILE A 48 3.24 -4.26 0.72
C ILE A 48 1.77 -3.88 0.80
N PHE A 49 1.41 -2.70 0.30
CA PHE A 49 0.02 -2.32 0.07
C PHE A 49 -0.42 -2.76 -1.33
N LEU A 50 -1.43 -3.62 -1.44
CA LEU A 50 -1.95 -4.14 -2.70
C LEU A 50 -3.39 -3.67 -2.92
N GLY A 51 -3.70 -3.13 -4.11
CA GLY A 51 -5.06 -2.75 -4.52
C GLY A 51 -5.24 -1.25 -4.79
N GLU A 52 -6.44 -0.72 -4.55
CA GLU A 52 -6.83 0.67 -4.88
C GLU A 52 -6.26 1.71 -3.90
N ALA A 53 -4.94 1.88 -3.92
CA ALA A 53 -4.20 2.81 -3.06
C ALA A 53 -4.62 4.29 -3.22
N LEU A 54 -5.21 4.68 -4.34
CA LEU A 54 -5.71 6.03 -4.57
C LEU A 54 -6.93 6.37 -3.71
N MET A 55 -7.78 5.40 -3.39
CA MET A 55 -8.95 5.61 -2.52
C MET A 55 -8.55 5.81 -1.05
N GLN A 56 -7.35 5.37 -0.68
CA GLN A 56 -6.87 5.32 0.70
C GLN A 56 -5.49 5.98 0.85
N THR A 57 -5.12 6.91 -0.04
CA THR A 57 -3.77 7.49 -0.08
C THR A 57 -3.37 8.14 1.24
N LYS A 58 -4.27 8.90 1.87
CA LYS A 58 -3.98 9.58 3.13
C LYS A 58 -3.66 8.61 4.29
N PRO A 59 -4.51 7.60 4.60
CA PRO A 59 -4.16 6.63 5.64
C PRO A 59 -2.90 5.83 5.29
N ILE A 60 -2.70 5.43 4.02
CA ILE A 60 -1.49 4.72 3.59
C ILE A 60 -0.23 5.57 3.86
N VAL A 61 -0.23 6.84 3.46
CA VAL A 61 0.90 7.76 3.67
C VAL A 61 1.25 7.87 5.15
N ASN A 62 0.25 7.97 6.04
CA ASN A 62 0.50 8.08 7.48
C ASN A 62 1.17 6.82 8.04
N VAL A 63 0.74 5.64 7.58
CA VAL A 63 1.37 4.36 7.97
C VAL A 63 2.77 4.24 7.38
N ALA A 64 2.92 4.52 6.08
CA ALA A 64 4.18 4.43 5.36
C ALA A 64 5.26 5.35 5.96
N ALA A 65 4.91 6.59 6.32
CA ALA A 65 5.83 7.51 6.98
C ALA A 65 6.31 6.95 8.33
N SER A 66 5.41 6.34 9.10
CA SER A 66 5.75 5.71 10.39
C SER A 66 6.66 4.50 10.17
N LEU A 67 6.32 3.60 9.25
CA LEU A 67 7.10 2.41 8.92
C LEU A 67 8.52 2.75 8.44
N LYS A 68 8.66 3.75 7.54
CA LYS A 68 9.98 4.20 7.09
C LYS A 68 10.84 4.72 8.24
N SER A 69 10.25 5.37 9.25
CA SER A 69 11.02 5.83 10.42
C SER A 69 11.62 4.69 11.26
N PHE A 70 11.06 3.48 11.15
CA PHE A 70 11.58 2.25 11.74
C PHE A 70 12.50 1.46 10.80
N GLY A 71 12.84 2.00 9.63
CA GLY A 71 13.69 1.32 8.64
C GLY A 71 13.00 0.17 7.90
N ILE A 72 11.66 0.17 7.88
CA ILE A 72 10.85 -0.84 7.18
C ILE A 72 10.66 -0.41 5.73
N THR A 73 10.87 -1.34 4.80
CA THR A 73 10.61 -1.12 3.38
C THR A 73 9.10 -1.08 3.15
N VAL A 74 8.61 -0.09 2.40
CA VAL A 74 7.18 0.05 2.11
C VAL A 74 6.97 0.10 0.60
N ILE A 75 6.19 -0.83 0.08
CA ILE A 75 5.85 -0.93 -1.34
C ILE A 75 4.36 -0.69 -1.51
N THR A 76 3.98 0.07 -2.55
CA THR A 76 2.58 0.20 -2.96
C THR A 76 2.42 -0.32 -4.37
N LYS A 77 1.62 -1.39 -4.54
CA LYS A 77 1.24 -1.94 -5.83
C LYS A 77 -0.10 -1.35 -6.25
N SER A 78 -0.10 -0.60 -7.35
CA SER A 78 -1.26 0.11 -7.84
C SER A 78 -1.64 -0.36 -9.25
N ASN A 79 -2.94 -0.39 -9.55
CA ASN A 79 -3.45 -0.70 -10.89
C ASN A 79 -3.15 0.40 -11.93
N TYR A 80 -2.62 1.55 -11.50
CA TYR A 80 -2.28 2.66 -12.37
C TYR A 80 -0.83 2.58 -12.82
N ALA A 81 -0.57 2.99 -14.07
CA ALA A 81 0.79 3.16 -14.55
C ALA A 81 1.51 4.26 -13.76
N PHE A 82 2.81 4.09 -13.54
CA PHE A 82 3.62 5.00 -12.71
C PHE A 82 3.60 6.44 -13.25
N GLU A 83 3.62 6.63 -14.56
CA GLU A 83 3.56 7.93 -15.23
C GLU A 83 2.24 8.66 -14.93
N GLN A 84 1.13 7.92 -14.84
CA GLN A 84 -0.16 8.49 -14.48
C GLN A 84 -0.15 8.97 -13.04
N LEU A 85 0.43 8.17 -12.12
CA LEU A 85 0.57 8.53 -10.72
C LEU A 85 1.45 9.78 -10.55
N ILE A 86 2.55 9.91 -11.30
CA ILE A 86 3.37 11.13 -11.31
C ILE A 86 2.55 12.34 -11.77
N SER A 87 1.81 12.22 -12.87
CA SER A 87 0.99 13.31 -13.40
C SER A 87 -0.05 13.78 -12.38
N MET A 88 -0.72 12.83 -11.72
CA MET A 88 -1.70 13.10 -10.67
C MET A 88 -1.06 13.69 -9.40
N SER A 89 0.18 13.31 -9.07
CA SER A 89 0.88 13.79 -7.87
C SER A 89 1.12 15.30 -7.87
N ARG A 90 1.23 15.91 -9.06
CA ARG A 90 1.39 17.37 -9.21
C ARG A 90 0.21 18.15 -8.63
N ARG A 91 -0.97 17.53 -8.55
CA ARG A 91 -2.21 18.15 -8.07
C ARG A 91 -2.65 17.62 -6.69
N SER A 92 -1.98 16.60 -6.15
CA SER A 92 -2.36 15.95 -4.90
C SER A 92 -1.16 15.77 -3.97
N LYS A 93 -1.15 16.53 -2.86
CA LYS A 93 -0.09 16.46 -1.83
C LYS A 93 0.05 15.05 -1.22
N TYR A 94 -1.07 14.32 -1.09
CA TYR A 94 -1.05 12.97 -0.51
C TYR A 94 -0.47 11.96 -1.49
N LEU A 95 -0.77 12.09 -2.79
CA LEU A 95 -0.20 11.20 -3.79
C LEU A 95 1.30 11.46 -3.96
N ARG A 96 1.72 12.73 -3.88
CA ARG A 96 3.15 13.08 -3.82
C ARG A 96 3.84 12.43 -2.62
N ALA A 97 3.23 12.52 -1.43
CA ALA A 97 3.77 11.87 -0.23
C ALA A 97 3.78 10.33 -0.35
N LEU A 98 2.80 9.74 -1.03
CA LEU A 98 2.77 8.29 -1.28
C LEU A 98 3.98 7.86 -2.13
N LEU A 99 4.29 8.60 -3.19
CA LEU A 99 5.45 8.37 -4.06
C LEU A 99 6.80 8.61 -3.34
N GLU A 100 6.80 9.39 -2.25
CA GLU A 100 8.00 9.65 -1.44
C GLU A 100 8.23 8.55 -0.39
N TYR A 101 7.14 8.12 0.28
CA TYR A 101 7.24 7.17 1.39
C TYR A 101 7.14 5.71 0.96
N THR A 102 6.76 5.42 -0.28
CA THR A 102 6.62 4.04 -0.76
C THR A 102 7.29 3.87 -2.11
N ASP A 103 7.88 2.69 -2.33
CA ASP A 103 8.29 2.25 -3.64
C ASP A 103 7.03 1.86 -4.41
N VAL A 104 6.55 2.75 -5.26
CA VAL A 104 5.34 2.53 -6.04
C VAL A 104 5.67 1.71 -7.27
N GLN A 105 5.17 0.48 -7.30
CA GLN A 105 5.16 -0.36 -8.49
C GLN A 105 3.82 -0.10 -9.18
N GLY A 106 3.86 0.61 -10.30
CA GLY A 106 2.69 0.74 -11.16
C GLY A 106 2.31 -0.61 -11.76
N ALA A 107 1.16 -0.68 -12.43
CA ALA A 107 0.89 -1.80 -13.31
C ALA A 107 2.00 -1.83 -14.37
N ASP A 108 2.97 -2.73 -14.22
CA ASP A 108 3.85 -3.09 -15.32
C ASP A 108 2.95 -3.46 -16.49
N GLN A 109 3.28 -2.97 -17.68
CA GLN A 109 2.79 -3.57 -18.90
C GLN A 109 3.37 -4.98 -18.97
N CYS A 110 2.88 -5.90 -18.14
CA CYS A 110 3.14 -7.30 -18.27
C CYS A 110 2.37 -7.72 -19.51
N SER A 111 3.09 -7.72 -20.64
CA SER A 111 2.99 -8.70 -21.72
C SER A 111 1.60 -9.27 -21.95
N ALA A 112 1.00 -8.89 -23.08
CA ALA A 112 0.09 -9.75 -23.79
C ALA A 112 0.73 -11.15 -23.99
N GLN A 113 0.45 -12.09 -23.09
CA GLN A 113 0.66 -13.55 -23.12
C GLN A 113 0.34 -14.04 -21.71
N SER A 114 -0.72 -14.79 -21.40
CA SER A 114 -1.52 -15.69 -22.21
C SER A 114 -2.93 -15.76 -21.63
N CYS A 115 -3.93 -15.43 -22.45
CA CYS A 115 -5.21 -16.12 -22.37
C CYS A 115 -5.26 -17.05 -23.59
N ILE A 116 -5.38 -18.35 -23.29
CA ILE A 116 -5.58 -19.49 -24.20
C ILE A 116 -4.31 -19.99 -24.89
#